data_AF-A0A935WW85-F1
#
_entry.id   AF-A0A935WW85-F1
#
_cell.length_a   1.000
_cell.length_b   1.000
_cell.length_c   1.000
_cell.angle_alpha   90.00
_cell.angle_beta   90.00
_cell.angle_gamma   90.00
#
_symmetry.space_group_name_H-M   'P 1'
#
loop_
_entity.id
_entity.type
_entity.pdbx_description
1 polymer ?
#
loop_
_entity_poly.entity_id
_entity_poly.type
_entity_poly.pdbx_seq_one_letter_code
_entity_poly.pdbx_strand_id
1 'polypeptide(L)'
;MNQRSSTPVFGTEGEREARPTARRSLTRSWLVAACLSFGASLALAACGDGDDGVPGTSSDEELLSEFCEHLIEGPTETVVSSTTAASAPNVTYHHTRLEVLLGDEPRFVRYEVDEPGDLAFAYGSDEAVLYRQGDMNVTPDNVKTGPFPCSDLRRVDVVPLAVGTVVLEIAPSSNATTYLVVEELGEESVAH
;
A
#
# COMPACT_ATOMS: atom_id res chain seq x y z
N MET A 1 45.77 -29.57 29.96
CA MET A 1 45.46 -30.96 30.36
C MET A 1 44.11 -31.36 29.78
N ASN A 2 44.06 -32.55 29.18
CA ASN A 2 42.90 -33.19 28.57
C ASN A 2 41.72 -33.36 29.53
N GLN A 3 40.49 -33.10 29.08
CA GLN A 3 39.32 -33.82 29.57
C GLN A 3 38.60 -34.49 28.40
N ARG A 4 38.41 -35.80 28.55
CA ARG A 4 37.79 -36.73 27.61
C ARG A 4 36.27 -36.75 27.79
N SER A 5 35.59 -36.91 26.67
CA SER A 5 34.48 -37.83 26.39
C SER A 5 33.35 -37.97 27.42
N SER A 6 32.10 -37.81 26.95
CA SER A 6 31.05 -38.85 27.01
C SER A 6 29.82 -38.45 26.18
N THR A 7 29.52 -39.23 25.14
CA THR A 7 28.17 -39.41 24.57
C THR A 7 27.45 -40.52 25.31
N PRO A 8 26.11 -40.41 25.51
CA PRO A 8 25.19 -41.49 25.12
C PRO A 8 24.01 -40.92 24.28
N VAL A 9 23.56 -41.53 23.17
CA VAL A 9 22.82 -42.81 22.97
C VAL A 9 21.29 -42.66 23.19
N PHE A 10 20.58 -42.74 22.04
CA PHE A 10 19.30 -43.40 21.71
C PHE A 10 18.02 -43.26 22.57
N GLY A 11 16.91 -43.14 21.82
CA GLY A 11 15.58 -43.67 22.14
C GLY A 11 14.49 -42.61 22.01
N THR A 12 13.29 -42.84 21.48
CA THR A 12 12.61 -44.01 20.89
C THR A 12 11.33 -43.49 20.22
N GLU A 13 10.80 -44.32 19.32
CA GLU A 13 9.57 -44.18 18.57
C GLU A 13 8.33 -43.74 19.39
N GLY A 14 7.42 -43.03 18.71
CA GLY A 14 6.13 -42.58 19.23
C GLY A 14 5.10 -42.44 18.12
N GLU A 15 4.82 -43.57 17.48
CA GLU A 15 3.73 -43.80 16.52
C GLU A 15 2.36 -43.76 17.24
N ARG A 16 1.39 -43.00 16.70
CA ARG A 16 -0.08 -43.09 16.89
C ARG A 16 -0.72 -41.81 16.32
N GLU A 17 -1.86 -41.79 15.63
CA GLU A 17 -2.82 -42.79 15.24
C GLU A 17 -3.71 -42.10 14.19
N ALA A 18 -3.94 -42.77 13.06
CA ALA A 18 -4.94 -42.34 12.10
C ALA A 18 -6.34 -42.52 12.71
N ARG A 19 -7.22 -41.53 12.55
CA ARG A 19 -8.67 -41.78 12.61
C ARG A 19 -9.35 -41.20 11.36
N PRO A 20 -9.92 -42.08 10.51
CA PRO A 20 -10.78 -41.70 9.41
C PRO A 20 -12.21 -41.54 9.91
N THR A 21 -12.93 -40.54 9.40
CA THR A 21 -14.39 -40.51 9.45
C THR A 21 -14.94 -40.42 8.03
N ALA A 22 -15.95 -41.23 7.82
CA ALA A 22 -16.38 -41.75 6.56
C ALA A 22 -17.39 -40.84 5.83
N ARG A 23 -17.33 -40.96 4.51
CA ARG A 23 -18.42 -41.06 3.53
C ARG A 23 -19.82 -40.58 3.93
N ARG A 24 -20.42 -39.80 3.02
CA ARG A 24 -21.71 -40.02 2.32
C ARG A 24 -22.00 -38.71 1.57
N SER A 25 -22.65 -38.63 0.42
CA SER A 25 -23.27 -39.57 -0.50
C SER A 25 -23.58 -38.74 -1.75
N LEU A 26 -23.43 -39.32 -2.94
CA LEU A 26 -24.00 -38.76 -4.17
C LEU A 26 -25.52 -38.61 -4.02
N THR A 27 -26.11 -37.61 -4.68
CA THR A 27 -27.22 -37.78 -5.63
C THR A 27 -27.57 -36.48 -6.36
N ARG A 28 -27.56 -36.57 -7.70
CA ARG A 28 -28.60 -36.15 -8.68
C ARG A 28 -29.14 -34.70 -8.57
N SER A 29 -28.85 -33.81 -9.52
CA SER A 29 -29.43 -33.70 -10.88
C SER A 29 -30.79 -32.99 -10.92
N TRP A 30 -30.95 -32.14 -11.94
CA TRP A 30 -32.16 -31.46 -12.45
C TRP A 30 -32.56 -30.14 -11.76
N LEU A 31 -32.42 -29.00 -12.45
CA LEU A 31 -33.48 -28.42 -13.29
C LEU A 31 -33.10 -27.03 -13.83
N VAL A 32 -33.32 -26.88 -15.14
CA VAL A 32 -33.50 -25.60 -15.83
C VAL A 32 -34.75 -24.92 -15.28
N ALA A 33 -34.66 -23.64 -14.92
CA ALA A 33 -35.82 -22.78 -14.78
C ALA A 33 -35.45 -21.34 -15.15
N ALA A 34 -35.70 -21.00 -16.42
CA ALA A 34 -35.85 -19.63 -16.85
C ALA A 34 -37.15 -19.07 -16.24
N CYS A 35 -37.03 -17.99 -15.48
CA CYS A 35 -38.14 -17.08 -15.21
C CYS A 35 -37.74 -15.69 -15.68
N LEU A 36 -38.13 -15.37 -16.92
CA LEU A 36 -38.39 -13.99 -17.30
C LEU A 36 -39.47 -13.44 -16.35
N SER A 37 -39.15 -12.33 -15.68
CA SER A 37 -40.14 -11.48 -15.03
C SER A 37 -39.76 -10.04 -15.31
N PHE A 38 -40.39 -9.51 -16.34
CA PHE A 38 -40.45 -8.09 -16.66
C PHE A 38 -41.04 -7.35 -15.44
N GLY A 39 -40.28 -6.42 -14.88
CA GLY A 39 -40.68 -5.58 -13.76
C GLY A 39 -39.94 -4.26 -13.83
N ALA A 40 -40.35 -3.42 -14.80
CA ALA A 40 -39.90 -2.05 -14.93
C ALA A 40 -40.31 -1.25 -13.70
N SER A 41 -39.33 -0.87 -12.89
CA SER A 41 -39.44 0.19 -11.89
C SER A 41 -38.41 1.25 -12.22
N LEU A 42 -38.93 2.46 -12.41
CA LEU A 42 -38.25 3.66 -12.87
C LEU A 42 -37.05 4.01 -11.98
N ALA A 43 -35.87 4.10 -12.58
CA ALA A 43 -34.75 4.87 -12.05
C ALA A 43 -33.84 5.29 -13.21
N LEU A 44 -34.32 6.21 -14.04
CA LEU A 44 -33.50 6.91 -15.02
C LEU A 44 -33.99 8.36 -15.12
N ALA A 45 -33.43 9.19 -14.24
CA ALA A 45 -33.19 10.62 -14.43
C ALA A 45 -32.34 11.14 -13.26
N ALA A 46 -31.10 10.66 -13.17
CA ALA A 46 -29.99 11.48 -12.70
C ALA A 46 -28.89 11.28 -13.73
N CYS A 47 -28.61 12.36 -14.46
CA CYS A 47 -27.86 12.42 -15.70
C CYS A 47 -26.39 12.08 -15.45
N GLY A 48 -26.01 10.83 -15.72
CA GLY A 48 -24.64 10.48 -16.06
C GLY A 48 -24.43 10.77 -17.55
N ASP A 49 -24.35 12.05 -17.88
CA ASP A 49 -23.85 12.60 -19.14
C ASP A 49 -23.58 14.07 -18.84
N GLY A 50 -22.31 14.33 -18.56
CA GLY A 50 -21.75 15.57 -18.10
C GLY A 50 -20.26 15.48 -18.35
N ASP A 51 -19.91 15.27 -19.62
CA ASP A 51 -18.69 15.77 -20.24
C ASP A 51 -18.79 17.32 -20.22
N ASP A 52 -18.91 17.86 -19.01
CA ASP A 52 -18.68 19.24 -18.71
C ASP A 52 -17.22 19.23 -18.28
N GLY A 53 -16.33 19.55 -19.23
CA GLY A 53 -15.02 20.04 -18.88
C GLY A 53 -15.22 21.22 -17.92
N VAL A 54 -15.22 20.93 -16.62
CA VAL A 54 -15.09 21.92 -15.57
C VAL A 54 -13.71 22.50 -15.81
N PRO A 55 -13.61 23.75 -16.30
CA PRO A 55 -12.31 24.34 -16.51
C PRO A 55 -11.74 24.62 -15.12
N GLY A 56 -10.89 23.71 -14.64
CA GLY A 56 -10.07 23.91 -13.45
C GLY A 56 -10.63 23.37 -12.13
N THR A 57 -11.01 22.09 -12.05
CA THR A 57 -10.59 21.34 -10.85
C THR A 57 -9.07 21.36 -10.88
N SER A 58 -8.46 22.05 -9.94
CA SER A 58 -7.00 22.13 -9.89
C SER A 58 -6.43 20.71 -9.87
N SER A 59 -5.32 20.46 -10.57
CA SER A 59 -4.58 19.18 -10.57
C SER A 59 -4.45 18.55 -9.18
N ASP A 60 -4.38 19.41 -8.15
CA ASP A 60 -4.39 19.06 -6.74
C ASP A 60 -5.66 18.34 -6.23
N GLU A 61 -6.86 18.75 -6.63
CA GLU A 61 -8.11 18.13 -6.14
C GLU A 61 -8.29 16.73 -6.71
N GLU A 62 -7.96 16.55 -8.00
CA GLU A 62 -7.98 15.26 -8.67
C GLU A 62 -6.95 14.32 -8.03
N LEU A 63 -5.71 14.78 -7.83
CA LEU A 63 -4.67 14.01 -7.14
C LEU A 63 -5.10 13.55 -5.74
N LEU A 64 -5.71 14.43 -4.94
CA LEU A 64 -6.19 14.07 -3.61
C LEU A 64 -7.36 13.08 -3.66
N SER A 65 -8.21 13.16 -4.67
CA SER A 65 -9.29 12.19 -4.90
C SER A 65 -8.73 10.81 -5.26
N GLU A 66 -7.76 10.74 -6.18
CA GLU A 66 -7.09 9.50 -6.58
C GLU A 66 -6.39 8.83 -5.38
N PHE A 67 -5.66 9.59 -4.58
CA PHE A 67 -5.07 9.05 -3.35
C PHE A 67 -6.11 8.47 -2.40
N CYS A 68 -7.25 9.13 -2.26
CA CYS A 68 -8.34 8.64 -1.43
C CYS A 68 -8.97 7.36 -1.99
N GLU A 69 -9.14 7.25 -3.31
CA GLU A 69 -9.59 6.02 -3.96
C GLU A 69 -8.60 4.89 -3.69
N HIS A 70 -7.30 5.09 -3.94
CA HIS A 70 -6.29 4.07 -3.67
C HIS A 70 -6.22 3.67 -2.19
N LEU A 71 -6.36 4.64 -1.27
CA LEU A 71 -6.37 4.37 0.16
C LEU A 71 -7.61 3.58 0.63
N ILE A 72 -8.76 3.69 -0.03
CA ILE A 72 -10.01 3.04 0.40
C ILE A 72 -10.23 1.72 -0.36
N GLU A 73 -10.06 1.76 -1.68
CA GLU A 73 -10.45 0.70 -2.62
C GLU A 73 -9.27 -0.09 -3.17
N GLY A 74 -8.09 0.52 -3.22
CA GLY A 74 -6.94 0.03 -3.97
C GLY A 74 -6.41 -1.32 -3.50
N PRO A 75 -5.74 -2.06 -4.41
CA PRO A 75 -5.04 -3.28 -4.05
C PRO A 75 -4.10 -2.99 -2.88
N THR A 76 -4.04 -3.92 -1.94
CA THR A 76 -3.29 -3.74 -0.70
C THR A 76 -2.14 -4.73 -0.64
N GLU A 77 -0.95 -4.20 -0.37
CA GLU A 77 0.24 -4.99 -0.06
C GLU A 77 0.76 -4.60 1.32
N THR A 78 1.43 -5.54 2.00
CA THR A 78 1.99 -5.31 3.33
C THR A 78 3.49 -5.42 3.30
N VAL A 79 4.18 -4.44 3.89
CA VAL A 79 5.65 -4.42 4.00
C VAL A 79 6.07 -4.13 5.43
N VAL A 80 7.24 -4.61 5.85
CA VAL A 80 7.82 -4.32 7.17
C VAL A 80 8.98 -3.37 7.01
N SER A 81 8.93 -2.19 7.65
CA SER A 81 10.04 -1.23 7.62
C SER A 81 11.32 -1.84 8.19
N SER A 82 12.48 -1.46 7.64
CA SER A 82 13.78 -1.92 8.15
C SER A 82 14.43 -0.91 9.10
N THR A 83 15.24 -1.41 10.04
CA THR A 83 16.14 -0.60 10.87
C THR A 83 17.42 -0.18 10.18
N THR A 84 17.65 -0.63 8.94
CA THR A 84 18.81 -0.25 8.13
C THR A 84 18.41 0.12 6.72
N ALA A 85 18.88 1.28 6.24
CA ALA A 85 18.57 1.78 4.90
C ALA A 85 18.94 0.78 3.79
N ALA A 86 20.08 0.10 3.93
CA ALA A 86 20.57 -0.87 2.94
C ALA A 86 19.68 -2.12 2.78
N SER A 87 18.83 -2.43 3.77
CA SER A 87 17.88 -3.56 3.71
C SER A 87 16.42 -3.09 3.71
N ALA A 88 16.18 -1.80 3.50
CA ALA A 88 14.84 -1.25 3.39
C ALA A 88 14.05 -1.98 2.29
N PRO A 89 12.82 -2.45 2.55
CA PRO A 89 12.01 -3.13 1.53
C PRO A 89 11.70 -2.18 0.38
N ASN A 90 11.62 -2.73 -0.83
CA ASN A 90 11.17 -1.99 -2.00
C ASN A 90 9.64 -1.79 -1.93
N VAL A 91 9.21 -0.55 -2.11
CA VAL A 91 7.81 -0.09 -2.11
C VAL A 91 7.38 0.49 -3.46
N THR A 92 8.09 0.23 -4.55
CA THR A 92 7.67 0.57 -5.93
C THR A 92 6.48 -0.27 -6.35
N TYR A 93 5.30 0.17 -5.94
CA TYR A 93 4.00 -0.36 -6.34
C TYR A 93 3.10 0.81 -6.70
N HIS A 94 2.95 1.08 -8.00
CA HIS A 94 2.05 2.13 -8.49
C HIS A 94 0.60 1.77 -8.16
N HIS A 95 -0.24 2.79 -7.91
CA HIS A 95 -1.68 2.63 -7.69
C HIS A 95 -2.06 1.59 -6.64
N THR A 96 -1.18 1.38 -5.64
CA THR A 96 -1.30 0.35 -4.62
C THR A 96 -1.20 0.98 -3.24
N ARG A 97 -2.12 0.61 -2.35
CA ARG A 97 -2.00 0.97 -0.93
C ARG A 97 -1.04 0.02 -0.25
N LEU A 98 0.04 0.56 0.27
CA LEU A 98 0.99 -0.16 1.09
C LEU A 98 0.66 0.01 2.56
N GLU A 99 0.38 -1.09 3.26
CA GLU A 99 0.39 -1.14 4.71
C GLU A 99 1.83 -1.36 5.19
N VAL A 100 2.46 -0.28 5.65
CA VAL A 100 3.82 -0.31 6.19
C VAL A 100 3.73 -0.61 7.68
N LEU A 101 4.13 -1.82 8.07
CA LEU A 101 4.31 -2.22 9.46
C LEU A 101 5.55 -1.50 10.01
N LEU A 102 5.33 -0.60 10.97
CA LEU A 102 6.35 0.21 11.61
C LEU A 102 7.02 -0.61 12.71
N GLY A 103 8.23 -1.11 12.41
CA GLY A 103 9.05 -1.87 13.33
C GLY A 103 9.84 -0.97 14.30
N ASP A 104 10.97 -1.50 14.78
CA ASP A 104 11.92 -0.74 15.58
C ASP A 104 12.49 0.44 14.78
N GLU A 105 12.98 1.45 15.50
CA GLU A 105 13.63 2.62 14.91
C GLU A 105 15.11 2.41 14.63
N PRO A 106 15.68 3.09 13.62
CA PRO A 106 15.01 3.95 12.61
C PRO A 106 14.13 3.13 11.65
N ARG A 107 13.22 3.76 10.89
CA ARG A 107 12.23 3.05 10.06
C ARG A 107 12.41 3.40 8.59
N PHE A 108 12.86 2.44 7.80
CA PHE A 108 13.18 2.66 6.39
C PHE A 108 12.34 1.82 5.43
N VAL A 109 11.95 2.45 4.33
CA VAL A 109 11.49 1.81 3.08
C VAL A 109 12.25 2.45 1.91
N ARG A 110 12.24 1.82 0.72
CA ARG A 110 12.86 2.41 -0.47
C ARG A 110 11.95 2.36 -1.68
N TYR A 111 12.04 3.35 -2.53
CA TYR A 111 11.32 3.44 -3.79
C TYR A 111 12.33 3.57 -4.93
N GLU A 112 12.14 2.81 -5.99
CA GLU A 112 12.89 2.90 -7.25
C GLU A 112 12.14 3.85 -8.20
N VAL A 113 12.83 4.90 -8.63
CA VAL A 113 12.33 5.92 -9.56
C VAL A 113 12.82 5.56 -10.96
N ASP A 114 11.90 5.26 -11.86
CA ASP A 114 12.23 4.84 -13.23
C ASP A 114 12.39 6.04 -14.20
N GLU A 115 11.68 7.14 -13.95
CA GLU A 115 11.74 8.38 -14.73
C GLU A 115 11.94 9.60 -13.81
N PRO A 116 12.73 10.62 -14.23
CA PRO A 116 12.93 11.80 -13.39
C PRO A 116 11.67 12.66 -13.39
N GLY A 117 11.27 13.16 -12.22
CA GLY A 117 10.08 13.98 -12.09
C GLY A 117 9.63 14.13 -10.64
N ASP A 118 8.47 14.75 -10.48
CA ASP A 118 7.86 14.93 -9.17
C ASP A 118 7.00 13.70 -8.85
N LEU A 119 7.26 13.09 -7.70
CA LEU A 119 6.42 12.03 -7.16
C LEU A 119 5.65 12.55 -5.95
N ALA A 120 4.37 12.22 -5.91
CA ALA A 120 3.51 12.50 -4.77
C ALA A 120 3.42 11.25 -3.88
N PHE A 121 3.84 11.39 -2.62
CA PHE A 121 3.77 10.36 -1.58
C PHE A 121 2.65 10.71 -0.60
N ALA A 122 1.60 9.90 -0.57
CA ALA A 122 0.48 10.05 0.34
C ALA A 122 0.59 9.08 1.51
N TYR A 123 0.35 9.59 2.72
CA TYR A 123 0.52 8.86 3.96
C TYR A 123 -0.75 8.79 4.79
N GLY A 124 -0.95 7.63 5.42
CA GLY A 124 -2.00 7.38 6.41
C GLY A 124 -1.75 8.01 7.77
N SER A 125 -0.61 8.66 7.94
CA SER A 125 -0.16 9.33 9.16
C SER A 125 0.46 10.69 8.88
N ASP A 126 0.58 11.53 9.91
CA ASP A 126 1.11 12.89 9.82
C ASP A 126 2.59 12.98 10.20
N GLU A 127 3.25 11.84 10.42
CA GLU A 127 4.67 11.81 10.73
C GLU A 127 5.52 12.35 9.58
N ALA A 128 6.62 13.02 9.93
CA ALA A 128 7.56 13.51 8.94
C ALA A 128 8.30 12.34 8.26
N VAL A 129 8.67 12.53 6.99
CA VAL A 129 9.48 11.59 6.22
C VAL A 129 10.70 12.31 5.68
N LEU A 130 11.89 11.74 5.88
CA LEU A 130 13.12 12.22 5.25
C LEU A 130 13.39 11.38 3.99
N TYR A 131 13.62 12.07 2.87
CA TYR A 131 13.93 11.43 1.59
C TYR A 131 15.44 11.53 1.33
N ARG A 132 16.07 10.42 0.97
CA ARG A 132 17.50 10.37 0.64
C ARG A 132 17.74 9.69 -0.69
N GLN A 133 18.48 10.34 -1.58
CA GLN A 133 18.92 9.77 -2.83
C GLN A 133 20.46 9.77 -2.87
N GLY A 134 21.06 8.59 -2.74
CA GLY A 134 22.48 8.45 -2.42
C GLY A 134 22.82 9.09 -1.07
N ASP A 135 23.84 9.94 -1.06
CA ASP A 135 24.28 10.67 0.14
C ASP A 135 23.56 12.03 0.34
N MET A 136 22.59 12.35 -0.52
CA MET A 136 21.90 13.64 -0.51
C MET A 136 20.50 13.51 0.10
N ASN A 137 20.13 14.47 0.95
CA ASN A 137 18.75 14.66 1.36
C ASN A 137 17.98 15.37 0.23
N VAL A 138 16.79 14.89 -0.06
CA VAL A 138 15.86 15.52 -1.00
C VAL A 138 14.75 16.19 -0.17
N THR A 139 14.52 17.48 -0.43
CA THR A 139 13.47 18.24 0.25
C THR A 139 12.20 18.19 -0.61
N PRO A 140 11.02 17.89 -0.03
CA PRO A 140 9.76 18.02 -0.76
C PRO A 140 9.53 19.47 -1.21
N ASP A 141 9.10 19.66 -2.45
CA ASP A 141 8.69 20.97 -2.97
C ASP A 141 7.36 21.42 -2.36
N ASN A 142 6.51 20.45 -2.03
CA ASN A 142 5.25 20.70 -1.36
C ASN A 142 4.99 19.66 -0.25
N VAL A 143 4.44 20.13 0.87
CA VAL A 143 3.96 19.28 1.97
C VAL A 143 2.56 19.75 2.35
N LYS A 144 1.58 18.86 2.21
CA LYS A 144 0.18 19.09 2.60
C LYS A 144 -0.15 18.23 3.81
N THR A 145 -0.83 18.84 4.78
CA THR A 145 -1.39 18.19 5.97
C THR A 145 -2.72 18.89 6.29
N GLY A 146 -3.66 18.21 6.95
CA GLY A 146 -4.96 18.80 7.29
C GLY A 146 -6.07 18.30 6.36
N PRO A 147 -7.29 18.86 6.41
CA PRO A 147 -8.45 18.10 5.99
C PRO A 147 -8.37 17.70 4.53
N PHE A 148 -8.29 16.39 4.30
CA PHE A 148 -8.35 15.77 3.00
C PHE A 148 -9.77 15.28 2.72
N PRO A 149 -10.09 14.97 1.45
CA PRO A 149 -11.40 14.44 1.06
C PRO A 149 -11.78 13.14 1.77
N CYS A 150 -10.79 12.34 2.20
CA CYS A 150 -10.98 11.12 2.96
C CYS A 150 -10.30 11.19 4.35
N SER A 151 -10.84 10.44 5.30
CA SER A 151 -10.35 10.41 6.68
C SER A 151 -9.06 9.63 6.85
N ASP A 152 -8.63 8.83 5.89
CA ASP A 152 -7.45 7.98 6.04
C ASP A 152 -6.18 8.68 5.55
N LEU A 153 -6.31 9.67 4.67
CA LEU A 153 -5.19 10.52 4.26
C LEU A 153 -4.85 11.53 5.37
N ARG A 154 -3.56 11.68 5.66
CA ARG A 154 -3.05 12.56 6.73
C ARG A 154 -1.93 13.48 6.29
N ARG A 155 -1.20 13.10 5.24
CA ARG A 155 -0.09 13.88 4.67
C ARG A 155 0.11 13.53 3.21
N VAL A 156 0.47 14.53 2.41
CA VAL A 156 0.96 14.34 1.03
C VAL A 156 2.23 15.15 0.86
N ASP A 157 3.28 14.50 0.37
CA ASP A 157 4.56 15.13 0.03
C ASP A 157 4.78 15.04 -1.48
N VAL A 158 5.06 16.17 -2.12
CA VAL A 158 5.50 16.21 -3.52
C VAL A 158 7.01 16.37 -3.53
N VAL A 159 7.72 15.40 -4.09
CA VAL A 159 9.18 15.30 -4.01
C VAL A 159 9.79 15.23 -5.40
N PRO A 160 10.69 16.18 -5.76
CA PRO A 160 11.40 16.14 -7.03
C PRO A 160 12.51 15.08 -6.97
N LEU A 161 12.41 14.05 -7.81
CA LEU A 161 13.32 12.90 -7.78
C LEU A 161 13.99 12.66 -9.14
N ALA A 162 15.28 12.33 -9.10
CA ALA A 162 15.97 11.79 -10.26
C ALA A 162 15.77 10.27 -10.36
N VAL A 163 16.08 9.69 -11.51
CA VAL A 163 16.11 8.23 -11.70
C VAL A 163 17.04 7.57 -10.68
N GLY A 164 16.59 6.47 -10.09
CA GLY A 164 17.34 5.65 -9.14
C GLY A 164 16.60 5.42 -7.82
N THR A 165 17.31 4.90 -6.83
CA THR A 165 16.71 4.55 -5.54
C THR A 165 16.62 5.77 -4.61
N VAL A 166 15.44 6.02 -4.06
CA VAL A 166 15.22 6.90 -2.92
C VAL A 166 14.89 6.08 -1.67
N VAL A 167 15.53 6.41 -0.55
CA VAL A 167 15.24 5.82 0.76
C VAL A 167 14.39 6.81 1.54
N LEU A 168 13.26 6.32 2.05
CA LEU A 168 12.35 7.06 2.92
C LEU A 168 12.63 6.64 4.36
N GLU A 169 12.92 7.61 5.22
CA GLU A 169 13.03 7.44 6.67
C GLU A 169 11.79 8.04 7.33
N ILE A 170 10.95 7.16 7.88
CA ILE A 170 9.70 7.55 8.56
C ILE A 170 10.04 7.91 10.00
N ALA A 171 9.62 9.09 10.44
CA ALA A 171 9.85 9.55 11.81
C ALA A 171 9.18 8.65 12.86
N PRO A 172 9.61 8.73 14.13
CA PRO A 172 8.96 8.06 15.24
C PRO A 172 7.45 8.29 15.29
N SER A 173 6.70 7.18 15.40
CA SER A 173 5.25 7.16 15.57
C SER A 173 4.84 6.25 16.73
N SER A 174 3.72 6.59 17.39
CA SER A 174 3.01 5.70 18.31
C SER A 174 2.14 4.66 17.60
N ASN A 175 1.91 4.82 16.29
CA ASN A 175 1.19 3.85 15.48
C ASN A 175 2.10 2.66 15.15
N ALA A 176 1.54 1.46 15.13
CA ALA A 176 2.24 0.25 14.70
C ALA A 176 2.30 0.13 13.16
N THR A 177 1.47 0.91 12.45
CA THR A 177 1.34 0.87 11.00
C THR A 177 1.10 2.27 10.44
N THR A 178 1.49 2.49 9.19
CA THR A 178 1.03 3.62 8.37
C THR A 178 0.72 3.14 6.96
N TYR A 179 -0.13 3.89 6.25
CA TYR A 179 -0.39 3.64 4.84
C TYR A 179 0.51 4.50 3.96
N LEU A 180 0.93 3.97 2.82
CA LEU A 180 1.69 4.69 1.81
C LEU A 180 1.08 4.41 0.43
N VAL A 181 0.83 5.47 -0.34
CA VAL A 181 0.52 5.40 -1.78
C VAL A 181 1.49 6.35 -2.49
N VAL A 182 1.99 5.95 -3.65
CA VAL A 182 2.90 6.77 -4.46
C VAL A 182 2.30 6.94 -5.84
N GLU A 183 2.18 8.19 -6.29
CA GLU A 183 1.66 8.57 -7.60
C GLU A 183 2.66 9.43 -8.35
N GLU A 184 2.71 9.25 -9.66
CA GLU A 184 3.52 10.09 -10.55
C GLU A 184 2.72 11.33 -10.92
N LEU A 185 3.35 12.50 -10.80
CA LEU A 185 2.75 13.74 -11.26
C LEU A 185 3.04 13.89 -12.75
N GLY A 186 2.01 13.77 -13.59
CA GLY A 186 2.13 14.05 -15.02
C GLY A 186 2.64 15.48 -15.27
N GLU A 187 3.26 15.72 -16.43
CA GLU A 187 3.94 16.97 -16.82
C GLU A 187 3.08 18.25 -16.71
N GLU A 188 1.77 18.12 -16.47
CA GLU A 188 0.80 19.21 -16.49
C GLU A 188 0.37 19.68 -15.08
N SER A 189 0.85 19.04 -14.02
CA SER A 189 0.31 19.21 -12.66
C SER A 189 1.10 20.18 -11.76
N VAL A 190 2.24 20.71 -12.22
CA VAL A 190 3.11 21.61 -11.44
C VAL A 190 3.11 23.02 -12.00
N ALA A 191 1.97 23.72 -11.86
CA ALA A 191 1.94 25.16 -12.08
C ALA A 191 2.72 25.86 -10.95
N HIS A 192 3.92 26.35 -11.27
CA HIS A 192 4.75 27.21 -10.43
C HIS A 192 4.14 28.60 -10.21
#